data_AF-A0A2H0MWS5-F1
#
_entry.id   AF-A0A2H0MWS5-F1
#
_cell.length_a   1.000
_cell.length_b   1.000
_cell.length_c   1.000
_cell.angle_alpha   90.00
_cell.angle_beta   90.00
_cell.angle_gamma   90.00
#
_symmetry.space_group_name_H-M   'P 1'
#
loop_
_entity.id
_entity.type
_entity.pdbx_description
1 polymer ?
#
loop_
_entity_poly.entity_id
_entity_poly.type
_entity_poly.pdbx_seq_one_letter_code
_entity_poly.pdbx_strand_id
1 'polypeptide(L)'
;VLDLTVKKAKLKLHHNGDTDKDKDNDRGPKDWMQVSGTFSEFANGDGLNFTSETVIITIDGLSWTLPAGSFVAEVEDGKTEWEYKGPKSGLNEVEFDSNGKFKIKVKRMDLSAIPFGVAQPLTIRIGNDLGETTVTFNTGRGKDDDDKGKDKDKDKGKSKKAPEPAKKGKK
;
A
#
# COMPACT_ATOMS: atom_id res chain seq x y z
N VAL A 1 -17.04 -15.07 -9.16
CA VAL A 1 -15.72 -15.05 -9.84
C VAL A 1 -15.26 -13.61 -9.91
N LEU A 2 -13.97 -13.35 -9.72
CA LEU A 2 -13.35 -12.01 -9.78
C LEU A 2 -12.45 -11.90 -11.01
N ASP A 3 -12.56 -10.80 -11.75
CA ASP A 3 -11.54 -10.38 -12.71
C ASP A 3 -10.49 -9.53 -12.00
N LEU A 4 -9.20 -9.77 -12.26
CA LEU A 4 -8.07 -9.07 -11.66
C LEU A 4 -7.13 -8.53 -12.74
N THR A 5 -6.84 -7.24 -12.67
CA THR A 5 -5.85 -6.60 -13.53
C THR A 5 -4.78 -5.91 -12.69
N VAL A 6 -3.54 -6.36 -12.79
CA VAL A 6 -2.40 -5.67 -12.15
C VAL A 6 -2.06 -4.41 -12.95
N LYS A 7 -1.99 -3.26 -12.27
CA LYS A 7 -1.60 -1.98 -12.88
C LYS A 7 -0.17 -1.61 -12.59
N LYS A 8 0.33 -1.98 -11.41
CA LYS A 8 1.68 -1.65 -10.97
C LYS A 8 2.17 -2.67 -9.95
N ALA A 9 3.40 -3.13 -10.14
CA ALA A 9 4.11 -3.96 -9.19
C ALA A 9 5.52 -3.40 -8.97
N LYS A 10 5.89 -3.21 -7.71
CA LYS A 10 7.21 -2.74 -7.28
C LYS A 10 7.83 -3.77 -6.35
N LEU A 11 9.14 -3.93 -6.43
CA LEU A 11 9.93 -4.81 -5.59
C LEU A 11 11.24 -4.13 -5.23
N LYS A 12 11.71 -4.32 -3.99
CA LYS A 12 13.07 -4.03 -3.57
C LYS A 12 13.58 -5.19 -2.73
N LEU A 13 14.64 -5.83 -3.21
CA LEU A 13 15.40 -6.83 -2.47
C LEU A 13 16.60 -6.15 -1.83
N HIS A 14 16.83 -6.40 -0.55
CA HIS A 14 18.01 -5.95 0.18
C HIS A 14 18.97 -7.12 0.27
N HIS A 15 20.16 -6.98 -0.29
CA HIS A 15 21.18 -8.01 -0.21
C HIS A 15 21.96 -7.87 1.11
N ASN A 16 22.46 -8.99 1.63
CA ASN A 16 23.45 -9.01 2.71
C ASN A 16 24.65 -8.14 2.30
N GLY A 17 24.77 -6.94 2.89
CA GLY A 17 25.84 -5.99 2.58
C GLY A 17 25.39 -4.55 2.33
N ASP A 18 24.09 -4.29 2.16
CA ASP A 18 23.55 -2.93 2.21
C ASP A 18 23.62 -2.42 3.67
N THR A 19 24.78 -1.87 4.03
CA THR A 19 25.03 -1.23 5.31
C THR A 19 24.30 0.11 5.36
N ASP A 20 23.00 0.06 5.63
CA ASP A 20 22.36 1.20 6.29
C ASP A 20 23.09 1.37 7.63
N LYS A 21 23.75 2.52 7.79
CA LYS A 21 24.47 2.90 9.01
C LYS A 21 23.53 3.24 10.17
N ASP A 22 22.33 2.67 10.17
CA ASP A 22 21.36 2.83 11.23
C ASP A 22 21.63 1.78 12.30
N LYS A 23 22.10 2.30 13.44
CA LYS A 23 22.49 1.58 14.64
C LYS A 23 21.29 0.99 15.41
N ASP A 24 20.38 0.34 14.70
CA ASP A 24 19.40 -0.53 15.33
C ASP A 24 19.86 -1.96 15.13
N ASN A 25 20.45 -2.50 16.18
CA ASN A 25 21.09 -3.82 16.27
C ASN A 25 20.08 -4.99 16.17
N ASP A 26 19.06 -4.91 15.32
CA ASP A 26 17.99 -5.91 15.31
C ASP A 26 17.18 -6.02 14.00
N ARG A 27 16.93 -7.29 13.64
CA ARG A 27 15.69 -7.86 13.07
C ARG A 27 15.49 -7.89 11.55
N GLY A 28 16.13 -8.86 10.91
CA GLY A 28 15.54 -9.64 9.81
C GLY A 28 15.61 -9.03 8.39
N PRO A 29 15.12 -9.77 7.38
CA PRO A 29 15.08 -9.34 5.99
C PRO A 29 14.31 -8.01 5.86
N LYS A 30 14.81 -7.09 5.05
CA LYS A 30 14.19 -5.76 4.82
C LYS A 30 13.43 -5.66 3.50
N ASP A 31 13.31 -6.76 2.76
CA ASP A 31 12.68 -6.74 1.45
C ASP A 31 11.24 -6.24 1.54
N TRP A 32 10.81 -5.60 0.46
CA TRP A 32 9.45 -5.17 0.32
C TRP A 32 8.97 -5.36 -1.10
N MET A 33 7.66 -5.60 -1.22
CA MET A 33 6.96 -5.60 -2.48
C MET A 33 5.63 -4.88 -2.35
N GLN A 34 5.17 -4.32 -3.45
CA GLN A 34 3.86 -3.71 -3.56
C GLN A 34 3.22 -4.13 -4.86
N VAL A 35 1.97 -4.56 -4.80
CA VAL A 35 1.12 -4.82 -5.95
C VAL A 35 -0.12 -3.94 -5.85
N SER A 36 -0.46 -3.26 -6.93
CA SER A 36 -1.70 -2.50 -7.03
C SER A 36 -2.34 -2.73 -8.39
N GLY A 37 -3.66 -2.79 -8.39
CA GLY A 37 -4.42 -3.15 -9.57
C GLY A 37 -5.89 -2.80 -9.44
N THR A 38 -6.68 -3.40 -10.32
CA THR A 38 -8.13 -3.33 -10.30
C THR A 38 -8.75 -4.70 -10.18
N PHE A 39 -9.93 -4.76 -9.57
CA PHE A 39 -10.75 -5.96 -9.48
C PHE A 39 -12.19 -5.62 -9.87
N SER A 40 -12.91 -6.61 -10.41
CA SER A 40 -14.35 -6.50 -10.64
C SER A 40 -15.00 -7.86 -10.48
N GLU A 41 -16.15 -7.87 -9.81
CA GLU A 41 -17.00 -9.05 -9.71
C GLU A 41 -17.76 -9.26 -11.03
N PHE A 42 -17.96 -10.51 -11.42
CA PHE A 42 -18.84 -10.82 -12.55
C PHE A 42 -20.30 -10.50 -12.19
N ALA A 43 -21.09 -10.04 -13.17
CA ALA A 43 -22.44 -9.49 -12.99
C ALA A 43 -23.51 -10.41 -12.32
N ASN A 44 -23.15 -11.64 -11.94
CA ASN A 44 -24.03 -12.64 -11.31
C ASN A 44 -23.54 -13.10 -9.93
N GLY A 45 -22.55 -12.45 -9.32
CA GLY A 45 -22.09 -12.82 -7.99
C GLY A 45 -23.01 -12.32 -6.86
N ASP A 46 -22.79 -12.80 -5.64
CA ASP A 46 -23.54 -12.48 -4.43
C ASP A 46 -23.12 -11.15 -3.78
N GLY A 47 -22.17 -10.44 -4.39
CA GLY A 47 -21.65 -9.18 -3.91
C GLY A 47 -20.45 -9.38 -2.97
N LEU A 48 -19.41 -8.58 -3.14
CA LEU A 48 -18.24 -8.61 -2.26
C LEU A 48 -18.52 -7.93 -0.91
N ASN A 49 -18.19 -8.60 0.19
CA ASN A 49 -18.31 -8.04 1.54
C ASN A 49 -17.04 -8.26 2.39
N PHE A 50 -16.08 -7.35 2.22
CA PHE A 50 -14.81 -7.34 2.96
C PHE A 50 -14.97 -7.31 4.49
N THR A 51 -16.07 -6.79 5.03
CA THR A 51 -16.27 -6.69 6.49
C THR A 51 -16.68 -8.02 7.12
N SER A 52 -17.26 -8.95 6.35
CA SER A 52 -17.73 -10.25 6.86
C SER A 52 -17.07 -11.45 6.19
N GLU A 53 -16.27 -11.24 5.15
CA GLU A 53 -15.64 -12.32 4.39
C GLU A 53 -14.16 -12.45 4.69
N THR A 54 -13.67 -13.69 4.57
CA THR A 54 -12.24 -13.97 4.64
C THR A 54 -11.60 -13.64 3.30
N VAL A 55 -10.48 -12.92 3.33
CA VAL A 55 -9.68 -12.61 2.14
C VAL A 55 -8.41 -13.45 2.16
N ILE A 56 -8.11 -14.15 1.08
CA ILE A 56 -6.86 -14.91 0.92
C ILE A 56 -6.10 -14.32 -0.25
N ILE A 57 -4.87 -13.90 0.00
CA ILE A 57 -3.97 -13.35 -1.01
C ILE A 57 -2.81 -14.33 -1.17
N THR A 58 -2.51 -14.73 -2.41
CA THR A 58 -1.35 -15.58 -2.70
C THR A 58 -0.51 -14.95 -3.81
N ILE A 59 0.82 -14.87 -3.60
CA ILE A 59 1.81 -14.44 -4.59
C ILE A 59 2.95 -15.44 -4.56
N ASP A 60 3.15 -16.19 -5.65
CA ASP A 60 4.22 -17.20 -5.79
C ASP A 60 4.44 -18.07 -4.53
N GLY A 61 3.35 -18.67 -4.02
CA GLY A 61 3.40 -19.54 -2.84
C GLY A 61 3.42 -18.82 -1.49
N LEU A 62 3.71 -17.52 -1.42
CA LEU A 62 3.42 -16.72 -0.22
C LEU A 62 1.92 -16.55 -0.09
N SER A 63 1.36 -16.89 1.07
CA SER A 63 -0.07 -16.79 1.30
C SER A 63 -0.39 -16.06 2.60
N TRP A 64 -1.36 -15.15 2.53
CA TRP A 64 -1.92 -14.46 3.68
C TRP A 64 -3.42 -14.72 3.75
N THR A 65 -3.86 -15.23 4.89
CA THR A 65 -5.28 -15.35 5.24
C THR A 65 -5.65 -14.19 6.14
N LEU A 66 -6.53 -13.32 5.66
CA LEU A 66 -7.05 -12.14 6.32
C LEU A 66 -8.45 -12.50 6.82
N PRO A 67 -8.64 -12.71 8.14
CA PRO A 67 -9.90 -13.21 8.67
C PRO A 67 -11.09 -12.28 8.40
N ALA A 68 -12.30 -12.84 8.35
CA ALA A 68 -13.52 -12.04 8.39
C ALA A 68 -13.53 -11.04 9.57
N GLY A 69 -14.06 -9.84 9.36
CA GLY A 69 -14.07 -8.78 10.37
C GLY A 69 -12.74 -8.04 10.55
N SER A 70 -11.71 -8.37 9.77
CA SER A 70 -10.40 -7.70 9.85
C SER A 70 -10.29 -6.43 8.98
N PHE A 71 -11.27 -6.18 8.11
CA PHE A 71 -11.36 -4.95 7.33
C PHE A 71 -12.27 -3.93 7.99
N VAL A 72 -11.82 -2.68 8.03
CA VAL A 72 -12.61 -1.53 8.46
C VAL A 72 -13.02 -0.74 7.23
N ALA A 73 -14.32 -0.44 7.12
CA ALA A 73 -14.86 0.37 6.04
C ALA A 73 -14.79 1.86 6.42
N GLU A 74 -14.17 2.67 5.57
CA GLU A 74 -14.20 4.13 5.63
C GLU A 74 -14.98 4.65 4.43
N VAL A 75 -15.94 5.55 4.67
CA VAL A 75 -16.80 6.10 3.62
C VAL A 75 -16.52 7.58 3.48
N GLU A 76 -16.06 7.99 2.31
CA GLU A 76 -15.79 9.39 1.96
C GLU A 76 -16.30 9.66 0.54
N ASP A 77 -17.05 10.76 0.37
CA ASP A 77 -17.60 11.18 -0.94
C ASP A 77 -18.33 10.08 -1.74
N GLY A 78 -19.07 9.22 -1.04
CA GLY A 78 -19.84 8.12 -1.65
C GLY A 78 -18.99 6.94 -2.13
N LYS A 79 -17.70 6.92 -1.78
CA LYS A 79 -16.78 5.80 -2.02
C LYS A 79 -16.52 5.11 -0.70
N THR A 80 -16.43 3.78 -0.75
CA THR A 80 -16.03 2.97 0.41
C THR A 80 -14.63 2.44 0.18
N GLU A 81 -13.75 2.65 1.14
CA GLU A 81 -12.43 2.05 1.23
C GLU A 81 -12.44 1.02 2.37
N TRP A 82 -11.94 -0.18 2.12
CA TRP A 82 -11.77 -1.23 3.10
C TRP A 82 -10.29 -1.42 3.38
N GLU A 83 -9.86 -1.05 4.58
CA GLU A 83 -8.48 -1.21 5.03
C GLU A 83 -8.36 -2.38 6.02
N TYR A 84 -7.40 -3.27 5.77
CA TYR A 84 -7.07 -4.36 6.68
C TYR A 84 -6.38 -3.84 7.95
N LYS A 85 -6.96 -4.13 9.12
CA LYS A 85 -6.43 -3.75 10.44
C LYS A 85 -5.98 -4.95 11.29
N GLY A 86 -5.92 -6.15 10.71
CA GLY A 86 -5.52 -7.38 11.40
C GLY A 86 -4.00 -7.56 11.60
N PRO A 87 -3.56 -8.77 12.00
CA PRO A 87 -2.15 -9.11 12.17
C PRO A 87 -1.31 -8.84 10.91
N LYS A 88 -0.16 -8.19 11.11
CA LYS A 88 0.70 -7.63 10.05
C LYS A 88 1.84 -8.55 9.62
N SER A 89 1.64 -9.87 9.55
CA SER A 89 2.68 -10.88 9.26
C SER A 89 3.36 -10.68 7.89
N GLY A 90 4.26 -9.70 7.79
CA GLY A 90 4.79 -9.15 6.54
C GLY A 90 3.86 -8.14 5.85
N LEU A 91 2.54 -8.25 6.03
CA LEU A 91 1.56 -7.32 5.46
C LEU A 91 1.64 -5.95 6.15
N ASN A 92 2.07 -4.93 5.41
CA ASN A 92 2.08 -3.55 5.89
C ASN A 92 0.74 -2.85 5.62
N GLU A 93 0.13 -3.12 4.47
CA GLU A 93 -1.04 -2.41 3.95
C GLU A 93 -1.80 -3.35 3.00
N VAL A 94 -3.11 -3.48 3.20
CA VAL A 94 -4.02 -4.16 2.27
C VAL A 94 -5.29 -3.34 2.22
N GLU A 95 -5.58 -2.78 1.05
CA GLU A 95 -6.67 -1.85 0.81
C GLU A 95 -7.46 -2.28 -0.43
N PHE A 96 -8.78 -2.15 -0.34
CA PHE A 96 -9.72 -2.31 -1.45
C PHE A 96 -10.65 -1.10 -1.51
N ASP A 97 -10.97 -0.63 -2.71
CA ASP A 97 -11.90 0.48 -2.95
C ASP A 97 -13.14 -0.06 -3.69
N SER A 98 -14.31 0.44 -3.32
CA SER A 98 -15.60 0.29 -4.02
C SER A 98 -15.54 0.55 -5.54
N ASN A 99 -14.58 1.33 -6.02
CA ASN A 99 -14.30 1.57 -7.43
C ASN A 99 -13.49 0.45 -8.10
N GLY A 100 -13.32 -0.69 -7.42
CA GLY A 100 -12.59 -1.84 -7.94
C GLY A 100 -11.09 -1.63 -7.99
N LYS A 101 -10.49 -0.90 -7.04
CA LYS A 101 -9.02 -0.76 -6.93
C LYS A 101 -8.51 -1.53 -5.72
N PHE A 102 -7.33 -2.13 -5.84
CA PHE A 102 -6.68 -2.77 -4.70
C PHE A 102 -5.21 -2.36 -4.59
N LYS A 103 -4.69 -2.45 -3.36
CA LYS A 103 -3.28 -2.26 -3.04
C LYS A 103 -2.87 -3.25 -1.95
N ILE A 104 -1.78 -3.95 -2.19
CA ILE A 104 -1.18 -4.92 -1.28
C ILE A 104 0.28 -4.53 -1.12
N LYS A 105 0.72 -4.37 0.12
CA LYS A 105 2.10 -4.02 0.45
C LYS A 105 2.65 -4.92 1.52
N VAL A 106 3.77 -5.53 1.21
CA VAL A 106 4.52 -6.40 2.10
C VAL A 106 5.85 -5.73 2.43
N LYS A 107 6.24 -5.73 3.70
CA LYS A 107 7.54 -5.22 4.17
C LYS A 107 8.17 -6.22 5.15
N ARG A 108 9.49 -6.16 5.25
CA ARG A 108 10.29 -6.93 6.21
C ARG A 108 10.09 -8.45 6.07
N MET A 109 10.09 -8.94 4.84
CA MET A 109 10.01 -10.36 4.53
C MET A 109 11.26 -10.80 3.76
N ASP A 110 11.64 -12.07 3.91
CA ASP A 110 12.63 -12.67 3.02
C ASP A 110 11.91 -13.00 1.71
N LEU A 111 12.26 -12.29 0.63
CA LEU A 111 11.70 -12.53 -0.69
C LEU A 111 12.75 -13.15 -1.63
N SER A 112 13.93 -13.52 -1.12
CA SER A 112 15.06 -13.98 -1.93
C SER A 112 14.81 -15.29 -2.69
N ALA A 113 13.89 -16.12 -2.21
CA ALA A 113 13.52 -17.39 -2.83
C ALA A 113 12.56 -17.24 -4.04
N ILE A 114 11.96 -16.06 -4.24
CA ILE A 114 10.98 -15.83 -5.32
C ILE A 114 11.71 -15.38 -6.59
N PRO A 115 11.50 -16.04 -7.75
CA PRO A 115 12.19 -15.71 -8.99
C PRO A 115 11.55 -14.51 -9.71
N PHE A 116 11.65 -13.30 -9.15
CA PHE A 116 11.01 -12.08 -9.64
C PHE A 116 11.39 -11.62 -11.06
N GLY A 117 12.28 -12.32 -11.75
CA GLY A 117 12.58 -12.14 -13.18
C GLY A 117 11.55 -12.77 -14.13
N VAL A 118 10.57 -13.51 -13.60
CA VAL A 118 9.45 -14.07 -14.38
C VAL A 118 8.11 -13.60 -13.83
N ALA A 119 7.04 -13.78 -14.62
CA ALA A 119 5.68 -13.50 -14.17
C ALA A 119 5.29 -14.43 -13.02
N GLN A 120 4.82 -13.86 -11.91
CA GLN A 120 4.41 -14.58 -10.71
C GLN A 120 2.88 -14.73 -10.70
N PRO A 121 2.33 -15.89 -10.29
CA PRO A 121 0.89 -16.02 -10.10
C PRO A 121 0.44 -15.15 -8.91
N LEU A 122 -0.64 -14.40 -9.11
CA LEU A 122 -1.36 -13.66 -8.08
C LEU A 122 -2.78 -14.20 -8.01
N THR A 123 -3.20 -14.63 -6.83
CA THR A 123 -4.61 -14.98 -6.55
C THR A 123 -5.14 -14.10 -5.43
N ILE A 124 -6.34 -13.57 -5.61
CA ILE A 124 -7.11 -12.94 -4.53
C ILE A 124 -8.43 -13.70 -4.44
N ARG A 125 -8.71 -14.25 -3.26
CA ARG A 125 -9.99 -14.85 -2.94
C ARG A 125 -10.69 -14.02 -1.88
N ILE A 126 -11.93 -13.64 -2.10
CA ILE A 126 -12.79 -12.94 -1.14
C ILE A 126 -14.01 -13.83 -0.95
N GLY A 127 -14.17 -14.43 0.24
CA GLY A 127 -15.25 -15.39 0.45
C GLY A 127 -15.21 -16.58 -0.52
N ASN A 128 -16.26 -16.73 -1.33
CA ASN A 128 -16.38 -17.73 -2.39
C ASN A 128 -15.80 -17.27 -3.75
N ASP A 129 -15.49 -15.99 -3.89
CA ASP A 129 -15.03 -15.40 -5.14
C ASP A 129 -13.51 -15.51 -5.28
N LEU A 130 -13.08 -16.15 -6.36
CA LEU A 130 -11.68 -16.27 -6.73
C LEU A 130 -11.38 -15.42 -7.97
N GLY A 131 -10.29 -14.67 -7.91
CA GLY A 131 -9.66 -14.02 -9.04
C GLY A 131 -8.20 -14.41 -9.15
N GLU A 132 -7.74 -14.62 -10.38
CA GLU A 132 -6.38 -15.05 -10.69
C GLU A 132 -5.81 -14.20 -11.82
N THR A 133 -4.54 -13.85 -11.69
CA THR A 133 -3.80 -13.10 -12.71
C THR A 133 -2.31 -13.35 -12.54
N THR A 134 -1.48 -12.69 -13.34
CA THR A 134 -0.04 -12.71 -13.16
C THR A 134 0.49 -11.32 -12.88
N VAL A 135 1.57 -11.26 -12.10
CA VAL A 135 2.28 -10.03 -11.75
C VAL A 135 3.74 -10.16 -12.15
N THR A 136 4.22 -9.22 -12.94
CA THR A 136 5.64 -9.08 -13.24
C THR A 136 6.20 -7.92 -12.42
N PHE A 137 7.17 -8.20 -11.57
CA PHE A 137 7.81 -7.17 -10.76
C PHE A 137 8.94 -6.52 -11.55
N ASN A 138 8.86 -5.20 -11.72
CA ASN A 138 9.99 -4.47 -12.26
C ASN A 138 11.06 -4.39 -11.16
N THR A 139 12.13 -5.16 -11.29
CA THR A 139 13.31 -5.14 -10.41
C THR A 139 14.10 -3.85 -10.64
N GLY A 140 13.58 -2.71 -10.18
CA GLY A 140 14.37 -1.51 -10.01
C GLY A 140 14.93 -1.50 -8.60
N ARG A 141 16.20 -1.08 -8.40
CA ARG A 141 16.66 -0.62 -7.09
C ARG A 141 15.84 0.61 -6.70
N GLY A 142 14.64 0.39 -6.18
CA GLY A 142 13.70 1.44 -5.85
C GLY A 142 14.28 2.27 -4.70
N LYS A 143 14.56 3.54 -4.96
CA LYS A 143 14.61 4.54 -3.89
C LYS A 143 13.28 4.48 -3.14
N ASP A 144 13.39 4.54 -1.82
CA ASP A 144 12.26 4.50 -0.92
C ASP A 144 11.38 5.74 -1.16
N ASP A 145 10.25 5.56 -1.86
CA ASP A 145 9.24 6.60 -1.99
C ASP A 145 8.32 6.65 -0.75
N ASP A 146 8.83 6.31 0.43
CA ASP A 146 8.16 6.53 1.71
C ASP A 146 9.17 7.07 2.72
N ASP A 147 9.56 8.32 2.56
CA ASP A 147 9.67 9.16 3.74
C ASP A 147 8.87 10.44 3.51
N LYS A 148 7.70 10.47 4.14
CA LYS A 148 6.97 11.71 4.39
C LYS A 148 7.89 12.57 5.24
N GLY A 149 8.65 13.45 4.60
CA GLY A 149 9.15 14.69 5.20
C GLY A 149 7.96 15.55 5.64
N LYS A 150 7.31 15.15 6.72
CA LYS A 150 6.54 16.05 7.58
C LYS A 150 7.55 16.82 8.43
N ASP A 151 8.22 17.77 7.82
CA ASP A 151 8.78 18.93 8.50
C ASP A 151 8.62 20.11 7.54
N LYS A 152 7.39 20.63 7.48
CA LYS A 152 7.20 22.01 7.03
C LYS A 152 7.79 22.88 8.14
N ASP A 153 9.00 23.35 7.89
CA ASP A 153 9.66 24.47 8.54
C ASP A 153 8.64 25.47 9.07
N LYS A 154 8.35 25.35 10.37
CA LYS A 154 7.92 26.48 11.16
C LYS A 154 9.17 27.32 11.40
N ASP A 155 9.11 28.52 10.84
CA ASP A 155 9.76 29.72 11.34
C ASP A 155 11.18 30.02 10.82
N LYS A 156 11.24 30.90 9.81
CA LYS A 156 11.92 32.22 9.89
C LYS A 156 12.00 32.86 8.51
N GLY A 157 11.34 34.01 8.31
CA GLY A 157 11.63 34.81 7.10
C GLY A 157 10.75 36.00 6.77
N LYS A 158 10.64 36.98 7.67
CA LYS A 158 10.35 38.40 7.38
C LYS A 158 8.97 38.75 6.78
N SER A 159 8.06 39.06 7.69
CA SER A 159 6.99 40.05 7.49
C SER A 159 7.57 41.36 6.93
N LYS A 160 7.21 41.70 5.68
CA LYS A 160 7.37 43.07 5.17
C LYS A 160 6.30 43.94 5.82
N LYS A 161 6.75 44.76 6.77
CA LYS A 161 6.01 45.86 7.40
C LYS A 161 5.49 46.81 6.32
N ALA A 162 4.17 46.95 6.20
CA ALA A 162 3.54 48.02 5.45
C ALA A 162 3.82 49.38 6.13
N PRO A 163 4.12 50.46 5.40
CA PRO A 163 4.29 51.77 6.00
C PRO A 163 2.94 52.38 6.43
N GLU A 164 2.90 52.93 7.64
CA GLU A 164 1.78 53.68 8.22
C GLU A 164 1.51 54.98 7.43
N PRO A 165 0.22 55.38 7.25
CA PRO A 165 -0.11 56.69 6.69
C PRO A 165 0.09 57.81 7.73
N ALA A 166 0.82 58.85 7.32
CA ALA A 166 1.08 60.05 8.10
C ALA A 166 -0.21 60.84 8.42
N LYS A 167 -0.41 61.14 9.71
CA LYS A 167 -1.42 62.10 10.18
C LYS A 167 -1.05 63.51 9.70
N LYS A 168 -1.83 64.08 8.78
CA LYS A 168 -1.86 65.54 8.57
C LYS A 168 -2.65 66.19 9.69
N GLY A 169 -1.97 67.00 10.50
CA GLY A 169 -2.57 67.83 11.53
C GLY A 169 -3.41 68.97 10.93
N LYS A 170 -4.51 69.29 11.62
CA LYS A 170 -5.20 70.57 11.52
C LYS A 170 -4.31 71.68 12.11
N LYS A 171 -4.13 72.75 11.36
CA LYS A 171 -4.28 74.13 11.83
C LYS A 171 -4.73 74.98 10.66
#